data_AF-A0A1I3D280-F1
#
_entry.id   AF-A0A1I3D280-F1
#
_cell.length_a   1.000
_cell.length_b   1.000
_cell.length_c   1.000
_cell.angle_alpha   90.00
_cell.angle_beta   90.00
_cell.angle_gamma   90.00
#
_symmetry.space_group_name_H-M   'P 1'
#
loop_
_entity.id
_entity.type
_entity.pdbx_description
1 polymer ?
#
loop_
_entity_poly.entity_id
_entity_poly.type
_entity_poly.pdbx_seq_one_letter_code
_entity_poly.pdbx_strand_id
1 'polypeptide(L)'
;MENTLHFPMIKGAPKPALAECLTGYKKDRLMMIAEQHQVPLKKSFTKARMITELLPTLKTDFLANTDQSRFRTLSLVNEINAHAEAAAYEEAIQKGYIYLFQKDNQLSLVFPKEFADQLQRPAVSEKSESTAFEKSRKNFEQIFGYVDMNFLNQVWNRS
;
A
#
# COMPACT_ATOMS: atom_id res chain seq x y z
N MET A 1 22.80 10.60 -26.07
CA MET A 1 21.33 10.75 -26.08
C MET A 1 20.89 10.72 -24.64
N GLU A 2 20.56 11.88 -24.07
CA GLU A 2 20.08 11.97 -22.68
C GLU A 2 18.69 11.34 -22.64
N ASN A 3 18.56 10.16 -22.05
CA ASN A 3 17.27 9.60 -21.68
C ASN A 3 16.73 10.45 -20.53
N THR A 4 16.04 11.54 -20.86
CA THR A 4 15.26 12.32 -19.90
C THR A 4 14.10 11.45 -19.42
N LEU A 5 14.34 10.72 -18.33
CA LEU A 5 13.30 10.01 -17.61
C LEU A 5 12.24 11.03 -17.18
N HIS A 6 11.08 11.00 -17.85
CA HIS A 6 9.97 11.90 -17.61
C HIS A 6 9.17 11.46 -16.38
N PHE A 7 9.73 11.67 -15.19
CA PHE A 7 8.99 11.43 -13.94
C PHE A 7 7.96 12.54 -13.70
N PRO A 8 6.73 12.18 -13.29
CA PRO A 8 5.73 13.14 -12.86
C PRO A 8 6.21 13.79 -11.56
N MET A 9 6.57 15.08 -11.64
CA MET A 9 7.21 15.82 -10.55
C MET A 9 6.29 16.89 -9.99
N ILE A 10 6.33 17.05 -8.66
CA ILE A 10 5.56 18.04 -7.91
C ILE A 10 6.50 19.20 -7.55
N LYS A 11 6.13 20.43 -7.93
CA LYS A 11 6.89 21.62 -7.55
C LYS A 11 6.55 22.03 -6.11
N GLY A 12 7.57 22.35 -5.33
CA GLY A 12 7.44 22.87 -3.96
C GLY A 12 8.02 21.93 -2.91
N ALA A 13 7.83 22.30 -1.64
CA ALA A 13 8.35 21.53 -0.52
C ALA A 13 7.70 20.14 -0.43
N PRO A 14 8.45 19.11 -0.01
CA PRO A 14 7.93 17.77 0.21
C PRO A 14 6.85 17.77 1.28
N LYS A 15 5.77 17.01 1.04
CA LYS A 15 4.64 16.91 1.96
C LYS A 15 4.41 15.46 2.36
N PRO A 16 4.47 15.08 3.64
CA PRO A 16 4.47 13.68 4.04
C PRO A 16 3.09 13.01 3.98
N ALA A 17 1.99 13.75 3.89
CA ALA A 17 0.64 13.18 3.84
C ALA A 17 0.24 12.80 2.41
N LEU A 18 -0.36 11.62 2.23
CA LEU A 18 -0.79 11.08 0.94
C LEU A 18 -1.75 12.03 0.21
N ALA A 19 -2.74 12.57 0.91
CA ALA A 19 -3.71 13.50 0.34
C ALA A 19 -3.05 14.80 -0.16
N GLU A 20 -2.05 15.28 0.56
CA GLU A 20 -1.30 16.48 0.19
C GLU A 20 -0.38 16.24 -1.01
N CYS A 21 0.23 15.05 -1.08
CA CYS A 21 0.98 14.59 -2.25
C CYS A 21 0.10 14.58 -3.51
N LEU A 22 -1.08 13.94 -3.44
CA LEU A 22 -2.02 13.88 -4.57
C LEU A 22 -2.52 15.28 -4.97
N THR A 23 -2.67 16.19 -4.01
CA THR A 23 -3.06 17.58 -4.29
C THR A 23 -2.03 18.31 -5.16
N GLY A 24 -0.75 17.95 -5.05
CA GLY A 24 0.33 18.50 -5.87
C GLY A 24 0.24 18.16 -7.36
N TYR A 25 -0.44 17.08 -7.73
CA TYR A 25 -0.57 16.65 -9.13
C TYR A 25 -1.67 17.38 -9.90
N LYS A 26 -1.53 17.49 -11.23
CA LYS A 26 -2.61 17.95 -12.12
C LYS A 26 -3.72 16.88 -12.26
N LYS A 27 -4.91 17.29 -12.70
CA LYS A 27 -6.07 16.37 -12.88
C LYS A 27 -5.74 15.18 -13.78
N ASP A 28 -5.04 15.43 -14.89
CA ASP A 28 -4.69 14.36 -15.84
C ASP A 28 -3.84 13.27 -15.18
N ARG A 29 -2.93 13.68 -14.28
CA ARG A 29 -2.11 12.74 -13.54
C ARG A 29 -2.91 11.94 -12.50
N LEU A 30 -3.89 12.58 -11.84
CA LEU A 30 -4.81 11.87 -10.95
C LEU A 30 -5.66 10.85 -11.71
N MET A 31 -6.09 11.17 -12.94
CA MET A 31 -6.81 10.23 -13.81
C MET A 31 -5.92 9.05 -14.21
N MET A 32 -4.67 9.29 -14.59
CA MET A 32 -3.72 8.22 -14.91
C MET A 32 -3.48 7.27 -13.72
N ILE A 33 -3.30 7.82 -12.52
CA ILE A 33 -3.18 7.01 -11.31
C ILE A 33 -4.47 6.20 -11.09
N ALA A 34 -5.64 6.83 -11.23
CA ALA A 34 -6.93 6.13 -11.09
C ALA A 34 -7.10 4.99 -12.09
N GLU A 35 -6.67 5.15 -13.34
CA GLU A 35 -6.70 4.10 -14.36
C GLU A 35 -5.83 2.91 -13.95
N GLN A 36 -4.64 3.14 -13.40
CA GLN A 36 -3.76 2.07 -12.91
C GLN A 36 -4.37 1.28 -11.74
N HIS A 37 -5.21 1.94 -10.94
CA HIS A 37 -5.91 1.36 -9.79
C HIS A 37 -7.36 0.96 -10.10
N GLN A 38 -7.77 1.01 -11.37
CA GLN A 38 -9.14 0.72 -11.82
C GLN A 38 -10.23 1.51 -11.07
N VAL A 39 -9.92 2.73 -10.62
CA VAL A 39 -10.85 3.62 -9.93
C VAL A 39 -11.65 4.43 -10.95
N PRO A 40 -13.00 4.34 -10.97
CA PRO A 40 -13.81 5.03 -11.95
C PRO A 40 -13.91 6.54 -11.64
N LEU A 41 -13.00 7.33 -12.20
CA LEU A 41 -13.05 8.79 -12.10
C LEU A 41 -13.66 9.44 -13.36
N LYS A 42 -14.47 10.48 -13.14
CA LYS A 42 -15.01 11.32 -14.23
C LYS A 42 -14.18 12.59 -14.38
N LYS A 43 -13.91 13.01 -15.63
CA LYS A 43 -13.18 14.26 -15.93
C LYS A 43 -13.82 15.52 -15.31
N SER A 44 -15.14 15.50 -15.12
CA SER A 44 -15.92 16.58 -14.50
C SER A 44 -15.72 16.69 -12.98
N PHE A 45 -15.17 15.68 -12.31
CA PHE A 45 -14.93 15.73 -10.86
C PHE A 45 -13.92 16.82 -10.52
N THR A 46 -14.10 17.48 -9.39
CA THR A 46 -13.08 18.40 -8.85
C THR A 46 -11.85 17.63 -8.38
N LYS A 47 -10.68 18.27 -8.30
CA LYS A 47 -9.47 17.61 -7.79
C LYS A 47 -9.69 17.02 -6.40
N ALA A 48 -10.31 17.78 -5.50
CA ALA A 48 -10.62 17.32 -4.15
C ALA A 48 -11.46 16.04 -4.18
N ARG A 49 -12.52 16.00 -5.00
CA ARG A 49 -13.34 14.79 -5.17
C ARG A 49 -12.54 13.62 -5.72
N MET A 50 -11.73 13.83 -6.76
CA MET A 50 -10.87 12.78 -7.33
C MET A 50 -9.93 12.17 -6.27
N ILE A 51 -9.35 13.01 -5.41
CA ILE A 51 -8.46 12.58 -4.33
C ILE A 51 -9.24 11.76 -3.30
N THR A 52 -10.42 12.23 -2.87
CA THR A 52 -11.26 11.50 -1.92
C THR A 52 -11.62 10.10 -2.40
N GLU A 53 -11.92 9.93 -3.69
CA GLU A 53 -12.24 8.63 -4.30
C GLU A 53 -10.99 7.73 -4.45
N LEU A 54 -9.82 8.31 -4.73
CA LEU A 54 -8.55 7.58 -4.93
C LEU A 54 -7.93 7.06 -3.62
N LEU A 55 -8.00 7.85 -2.55
CA LEU A 55 -7.35 7.55 -1.28
C LEU A 55 -7.62 6.15 -0.71
N PRO A 56 -8.88 5.67 -0.60
CA PRO A 56 -9.15 4.35 -0.03
C PRO A 56 -8.57 3.22 -0.89
N THR A 57 -8.67 3.32 -2.21
CA THR A 57 -8.14 2.29 -3.13
C THR A 57 -6.62 2.24 -3.06
N LEU A 58 -5.94 3.38 -3.12
CA LEU A 58 -4.48 3.45 -3.01
C LEU A 58 -3.95 2.77 -1.73
N LYS A 59 -4.62 3.00 -0.60
CA LYS A 59 -4.26 2.37 0.69
C LYS A 59 -4.48 0.87 0.71
N THR A 60 -5.49 0.38 0.00
CA THR A 60 -5.83 -1.05 -0.06
C THR A 60 -4.89 -1.76 -1.02
N ASP A 61 -4.69 -1.20 -2.20
CA ASP A 61 -3.84 -1.76 -3.25
C ASP A 61 -2.37 -1.79 -2.84
N PHE A 62 -1.90 -0.78 -2.08
CA PHE A 62 -0.55 -0.78 -1.54
C PHE A 62 -0.29 -2.03 -0.68
N LEU A 63 -1.22 -2.40 0.19
CA LEU A 63 -1.09 -3.58 1.05
C LEU A 63 -1.19 -4.90 0.28
N ALA A 64 -2.10 -4.98 -0.70
CA ALA A 64 -2.41 -6.22 -1.40
C ALA A 64 -1.43 -6.56 -2.54
N ASN A 65 -0.92 -5.55 -3.24
CA ASN A 65 -0.28 -5.73 -4.55
C ASN A 65 1.16 -5.21 -4.62
N THR A 66 1.76 -4.83 -3.49
CA THR A 66 3.11 -4.22 -3.46
C THR A 66 4.05 -5.05 -2.58
N ASP A 67 5.26 -5.31 -3.07
CA ASP A 67 6.33 -5.88 -2.26
C ASP A 67 6.80 -4.85 -1.21
N GLN A 68 6.23 -4.98 -0.02
CA GLN A 68 6.45 -4.10 1.11
C GLN A 68 7.92 -4.06 1.58
N SER A 69 8.72 -5.09 1.28
CA SER A 69 10.11 -5.20 1.74
C SER A 69 10.98 -4.05 1.20
N ARG A 70 10.70 -3.61 -0.04
CA ARG A 70 11.42 -2.52 -0.73
C ARG A 70 11.17 -1.13 -0.14
N PHE A 71 10.10 -0.96 0.63
CA PHE A 71 9.69 0.33 1.19
C PHE A 71 10.06 0.47 2.67
N ARG A 72 10.43 -0.63 3.35
CA ARG A 72 10.78 -0.61 4.79
C ARG A 72 12.02 0.21 5.10
N THR A 73 12.92 0.38 4.14
CA THR A 73 14.15 1.15 4.29
C THR A 73 13.98 2.63 3.91
N LEU A 74 12.83 3.01 3.33
CA LEU A 74 12.57 4.38 2.93
C LEU A 74 12.14 5.21 4.13
N SER A 75 12.81 6.35 4.33
CA SER A 75 12.30 7.40 5.21
C SER A 75 11.09 8.08 4.57
N LEU A 76 10.31 8.82 5.35
CA LEU A 76 9.15 9.59 4.83
C LEU A 76 9.56 10.57 3.73
N VAL A 77 10.74 11.18 3.88
CA VAL A 77 11.34 12.08 2.90
C VAL A 77 12.79 11.64 2.72
N ASN A 78 13.20 11.38 1.48
CA ASN A 78 14.57 11.05 1.12
C ASN A 78 15.02 12.07 0.07
N GLU A 79 16.03 12.85 0.39
CA GLU A 79 16.66 13.74 -0.57
C GLU A 79 17.49 12.91 -1.55
N ILE A 80 17.35 13.19 -2.84
CA ILE A 80 18.09 12.50 -3.88
C ILE A 80 18.87 13.52 -4.69
N ASN A 81 20.06 13.13 -5.15
CA ASN A 81 20.96 14.01 -5.88
C ASN A 81 20.74 13.93 -7.39
N ALA A 82 20.20 12.82 -7.88
CA ALA A 82 19.98 12.60 -9.31
C ALA A 82 18.64 11.94 -9.63
N HIS A 83 18.08 12.27 -10.80
CA HIS A 83 16.92 11.58 -11.36
C HIS A 83 17.13 10.07 -11.54
N ALA A 84 18.38 9.62 -11.68
CA ALA A 84 18.71 8.20 -11.76
C ALA A 84 18.30 7.43 -10.48
N GLU A 85 18.33 8.08 -9.31
CA GLU A 85 17.90 7.48 -8.05
C GLU A 85 16.37 7.31 -8.00
N ALA A 86 15.62 8.21 -8.66
CA ALA A 86 14.17 8.09 -8.80
C ALA A 86 13.77 6.93 -9.74
N ALA A 87 14.65 6.52 -10.68
CA ALA A 87 14.38 5.42 -11.61
C ALA A 87 14.19 4.08 -10.90
N ALA A 88 14.88 3.86 -9.78
CA ALA A 88 14.68 2.66 -8.96
C ALA A 88 13.25 2.53 -8.42
N TYR A 89 12.50 3.64 -8.37
CA TYR A 89 11.14 3.73 -7.85
C TYR A 89 10.13 4.10 -8.94
N GLU A 90 10.47 3.99 -10.23
CA GLU A 90 9.62 4.44 -11.33
C GLU A 90 8.20 3.88 -11.25
N GLU A 91 8.07 2.56 -11.07
CA GLU A 91 6.76 1.89 -10.99
C GLU A 91 5.94 2.41 -9.79
N ALA A 92 6.58 2.60 -8.64
CA ALA A 92 5.94 3.14 -7.44
C ALA A 92 5.54 4.61 -7.61
N ILE A 93 6.33 5.40 -8.34
CA ILE A 93 5.99 6.78 -8.70
C ILE A 93 4.82 6.81 -9.70
N GLN A 94 4.80 5.85 -10.63
CA GLN A 94 3.73 5.73 -11.61
C GLN A 94 2.39 5.41 -10.94
N LYS A 95 2.39 4.43 -10.02
CA LYS A 95 1.23 4.02 -9.22
C LYS A 95 0.82 5.03 -8.13
N GLY A 96 1.68 6.01 -7.83
CA GLY A 96 1.38 7.00 -6.79
C GLY A 96 1.58 6.47 -5.36
N TYR A 97 2.52 5.54 -5.19
CA TYR A 97 3.00 5.11 -3.87
C TYR A 97 4.19 5.94 -3.38
N ILE A 98 4.99 6.45 -4.31
CA ILE A 98 6.10 7.38 -4.04
C ILE A 98 5.88 8.66 -4.85
N TYR A 99 6.30 9.80 -4.32
CA TYR A 99 6.11 11.10 -4.94
C TYR A 99 7.43 11.83 -5.07
N LEU A 100 7.71 12.36 -6.26
CA LEU A 100 8.92 13.13 -6.52
C LEU A 100 8.60 14.63 -6.39
N PHE A 101 9.27 15.30 -5.46
CA PHE A 101 9.20 16.74 -5.27
C PHE A 101 10.47 17.43 -5.75
N GLN A 102 10.33 18.67 -6.22
CA GLN A 102 11.44 19.55 -6.56
C GLN A 102 11.25 20.93 -5.96
N LYS A 103 12.24 21.37 -5.18
CA LYS A 103 12.32 22.71 -4.60
C LYS A 103 13.76 23.20 -4.68
N ASP A 104 13.97 24.41 -5.17
CA ASP A 104 15.30 25.07 -5.20
C ASP A 104 16.42 24.18 -5.78
N ASN A 105 16.10 23.47 -6.88
CA ASN A 105 16.98 22.52 -7.57
C ASN A 105 17.33 21.23 -6.78
N GLN A 106 16.75 21.04 -5.61
CA GLN A 106 16.84 19.82 -4.81
C GLN A 106 15.66 18.90 -5.12
N LEU A 107 15.93 17.61 -5.31
CA LEU A 107 14.93 16.58 -5.52
C LEU A 107 14.69 15.82 -4.23
N SER A 108 13.44 15.48 -3.96
CA SER A 108 13.06 14.69 -2.79
C SER A 108 12.04 13.63 -3.16
N LEU A 109 12.33 12.38 -2.81
CA LEU A 109 11.36 11.30 -2.83
C LEU A 109 10.59 11.30 -1.52
N VAL A 110 9.28 11.32 -1.63
CA VAL A 110 8.37 11.24 -0.48
C VAL A 110 7.67 9.90 -0.52
N PHE A 111 7.84 9.15 0.57
CA PHE A 111 7.03 7.98 0.87
C PHE A 111 5.97 8.39 1.91
N PRO A 112 4.68 8.46 1.53
CA PRO A 112 3.63 8.96 2.39
C PRO A 112 3.55 8.24 3.73
N LYS A 113 3.31 9.02 4.79
CA LYS A 113 3.19 8.52 6.16
C LYS A 113 2.13 7.44 6.31
N GLU A 114 1.02 7.55 5.59
CA GLU A 114 -0.07 6.58 5.68
C GLU A 114 0.37 5.18 5.24
N PHE A 115 1.28 5.10 4.26
CA PHE A 115 1.86 3.83 3.84
C PHE A 115 2.95 3.36 4.82
N ALA A 116 3.80 4.26 5.31
CA ALA A 116 4.78 3.95 6.34
C ALA A 116 4.14 3.39 7.63
N ASP A 117 3.06 4.02 8.09
CA ASP A 117 2.27 3.59 9.25
C ASP A 117 1.65 2.20 9.01
N GLN A 118 1.23 1.90 7.78
CA GLN A 118 0.70 0.59 7.41
C GLN A 118 1.79 -0.50 7.44
N LEU A 119 3.05 -0.17 7.12
CA LEU A 119 4.18 -1.09 7.19
C LEU A 119 4.69 -1.34 8.62
N GLN A 120 4.54 -0.35 9.50
CA GLN A 120 4.97 -0.44 10.90
C GLN A 120 3.95 -1.12 11.81
N ARG A 121 2.69 -1.17 11.40
CA ARG A 121 1.70 -1.98 12.12
C ARG A 121 2.17 -3.44 12.02
N PRO A 122 2.43 -4.13 13.15
CA PRO A 122 2.60 -5.56 13.10
C PRO A 122 1.39 -6.09 12.36
N ALA A 123 1.62 -6.91 11.32
CA ALA A 123 0.56 -7.69 10.71
C ALA A 123 -0.21 -8.26 11.89
N VAL A 124 -1.47 -7.84 12.07
CA VAL A 124 -2.33 -8.46 13.06
C VAL A 124 -2.42 -9.89 12.59
N SER A 125 -1.59 -10.72 13.20
CA SER A 125 -1.60 -12.16 13.04
C SER A 125 -3.04 -12.60 13.26
N GLU A 126 -3.57 -13.29 12.26
CA GLU A 126 -4.71 -14.21 12.39
C GLU A 126 -6.04 -13.61 12.85
N LYS A 127 -6.85 -13.16 11.88
CA LYS A 127 -8.32 -13.40 11.90
C LYS A 127 -8.89 -13.79 10.54
N SER A 128 -8.12 -14.48 9.71
CA SER A 128 -8.65 -15.13 8.49
C SER A 128 -8.36 -16.63 8.38
N GLU A 129 -7.61 -17.22 9.30
CA GLU A 129 -7.54 -18.69 9.42
C GLU A 129 -8.63 -19.27 10.33
N SER A 130 -9.27 -18.44 11.19
CA SER A 130 -10.29 -18.92 12.12
C SER A 130 -11.55 -19.41 11.41
N THR A 131 -11.91 -18.87 10.25
CA THR A 131 -13.14 -19.31 9.56
C THR A 131 -12.99 -20.66 8.89
N ALA A 132 -11.81 -21.01 8.37
CA ALA A 132 -11.58 -22.32 7.77
C ALA A 132 -11.37 -23.41 8.83
N PHE A 133 -10.63 -23.10 9.91
CA PHE A 133 -10.41 -24.02 11.02
C PHE A 133 -11.68 -24.22 11.86
N GLU A 134 -12.41 -23.15 12.22
CA GLU A 134 -13.67 -23.28 12.98
C GLU A 134 -14.73 -24.00 12.16
N LYS A 135 -14.83 -23.76 10.84
CA LYS A 135 -15.79 -24.47 9.98
C LYS A 135 -15.41 -25.94 9.82
N SER A 136 -14.13 -26.26 9.68
CA SER A 136 -13.63 -27.63 9.69
C SER A 136 -13.88 -28.32 11.03
N ARG A 137 -13.64 -27.62 12.15
CA ARG A 137 -13.90 -28.11 13.51
C ARG A 137 -15.38 -28.39 13.74
N LYS A 138 -16.26 -27.47 13.34
CA LYS A 138 -17.72 -27.63 13.46
C LYS A 138 -18.24 -28.80 12.62
N ASN A 139 -17.73 -28.98 11.41
CA ASN A 139 -18.06 -30.14 10.57
C ASN A 139 -17.54 -31.44 11.18
N PHE A 140 -16.35 -31.45 11.77
CA PHE A 140 -15.78 -32.63 12.41
C PHE A 140 -16.56 -33.00 13.68
N GLU A 141 -16.91 -32.02 14.52
CA GLU A 141 -17.76 -32.17 15.71
C GLU A 141 -19.17 -32.65 15.34
N GLN A 142 -19.72 -32.25 14.18
CA GLN A 142 -21.02 -32.73 13.69
C GLN A 142 -20.98 -34.17 13.19
N ILE A 143 -19.87 -34.64 12.60
CA ILE A 143 -19.76 -36.00 12.06
C ILE A 143 -19.39 -37.01 13.14
N PHE A 144 -18.49 -36.64 14.05
CA PHE A 144 -17.89 -37.59 15.01
C PHE A 144 -18.33 -37.36 16.46
N GLY A 145 -19.16 -36.34 16.72
CA GLY A 145 -19.53 -35.95 18.08
C GLY A 145 -18.40 -35.21 18.80
N TYR A 146 -18.72 -34.65 19.97
CA TYR A 146 -17.77 -33.90 20.79
C TYR A 146 -16.72 -34.85 21.37
N VAL A 147 -15.47 -34.72 20.94
CA VAL A 147 -14.34 -35.46 21.51
C VAL A 147 -13.66 -34.56 22.53
N ASP A 148 -13.85 -34.86 23.82
CA ASP A 148 -13.10 -34.21 24.90
C ASP A 148 -11.61 -34.53 24.75
N MET A 149 -10.76 -33.50 24.74
CA MET A 149 -9.30 -33.65 24.65
C MET A 149 -8.73 -34.50 25.80
N ASN A 150 -9.43 -34.60 26.93
CA ASN A 150 -9.07 -35.54 28.01
C ASN A 150 -9.19 -37.01 27.58
N PHE A 151 -10.14 -37.34 26.70
CA PHE A 151 -10.35 -38.68 26.19
C PHE A 151 -9.23 -39.09 25.22
N LEU A 152 -8.80 -38.18 24.35
CA LEU A 152 -7.66 -38.40 23.45
C LEU A 152 -6.35 -38.62 24.23
N ASN A 153 -6.12 -37.85 25.29
CA ASN A 153 -4.95 -38.03 26.16
C ASN A 153 -4.97 -39.36 26.92
N GLN A 154 -6.15 -39.87 27.29
CA GLN A 154 -6.28 -41.18 27.95
C GLN A 154 -6.04 -42.35 27.00
N VAL A 155 -6.45 -42.25 25.74
CA VAL A 155 -6.22 -43.29 24.73
C VAL A 155 -4.76 -43.33 24.29
N TRP A 156 -4.12 -42.16 24.14
CA TRP A 156 -2.73 -42.08 23.67
C TRP A 156 -1.70 -42.50 24.73
N ASN A 157 -1.96 -42.23 26.01
CA ASN A 157 -1.07 -42.62 27.12
C ASN A 157 -1.30 -44.04 27.64
N ARG A 158 -2.08 -44.87 26.92
CA ARG A 158 -2.32 -46.29 27.25
C ARG A 158 -1.62 -47.29 26.31
N SER A 159 -0.67 -46.83 25.49
CA SER A 159 0.23 -47.71 24.72
C SER A 159 1.57 -47.88 25.41
#